data_AF-A0A372K6W5-F1
#
_entry.id   AF-A0A372K6W5-F1
#
_cell.length_a   1.000
_cell.length_b   1.000
_cell.length_c   1.000
_cell.angle_alpha   90.00
_cell.angle_beta   90.00
_cell.angle_gamma   90.00
#
_symmetry.space_group_name_H-M   'P 1'
#
loop_
_entity.id
_entity.type
_entity.pdbx_description
1 polymer ?
#
loop_
_entity_poly.entity_id
_entity_poly.type
_entity_poly.pdbx_seq_one_letter_code
_entity_poly.pdbx_strand_id
1 'polypeptide(L)'
;MFPEYRDLISRLKTQDAHFSRLFERHNELDHQIHNMETGVTPTNSSAIDTLKREKLKLKDQLYAVLRKAAAAGSDSADAADAVA
;
A
#
# COMPACT_ATOMS: atom_id res chain seq x y z
N MET A 1 -5.23 4.50 -2.79
CA MET A 1 -4.54 3.25 -3.20
C MET A 1 -4.05 3.40 -4.64
N PHE A 2 -3.19 2.50 -5.15
CA PHE A 2 -2.68 2.47 -6.54
C PHE A 2 -3.72 1.86 -7.52
N PRO A 3 -4.52 2.66 -8.24
CA PRO A 3 -5.60 2.14 -9.08
C PRO A 3 -5.08 1.39 -10.31
N GLU A 4 -3.92 1.79 -10.82
CA GLU A 4 -3.22 1.21 -11.98
C GLU A 4 -2.79 -0.25 -11.74
N TYR A 5 -2.62 -0.66 -10.47
CA TYR A 5 -2.25 -2.01 -10.10
C TYR A 5 -3.42 -2.85 -9.55
N ARG A 6 -4.68 -2.43 -9.72
CA ARG A 6 -5.84 -3.07 -9.07
C ARG A 6 -5.91 -4.59 -9.26
N ASP A 7 -5.69 -5.07 -10.48
CA ASP A 7 -5.75 -6.51 -10.79
C ASP A 7 -4.56 -7.27 -10.21
N LEU A 8 -3.38 -6.63 -10.20
CA LEU A 8 -2.18 -7.20 -9.61
C LEU A 8 -2.29 -7.27 -8.08
N ILE A 9 -2.81 -6.22 -7.45
CA ILE A 9 -3.13 -6.16 -6.02
C ILE A 9 -4.07 -7.31 -5.65
N SER A 10 -5.16 -7.50 -6.43
CA SER A 10 -6.15 -8.54 -6.14
C SER A 10 -5.52 -9.93 -6.20
N ARG A 11 -4.65 -10.19 -7.18
CA ARG A 11 -3.88 -11.45 -7.29
C ARG A 11 -2.91 -11.62 -6.11
N LEU A 12 -2.05 -10.63 -5.87
CA LEU A 12 -1.02 -10.70 -4.82
C LEU A 12 -1.61 -10.85 -3.42
N LYS A 13 -2.77 -10.25 -3.12
CA LYS A 13 -3.47 -10.50 -1.85
C LYS A 13 -3.81 -11.97 -1.60
N THR A 14 -4.03 -12.74 -2.66
CA THR A 14 -4.35 -14.18 -2.55
C THR A 14 -3.13 -15.08 -2.66
N GLN A 15 -2.07 -14.63 -3.35
CA GLN A 15 -0.92 -15.47 -3.71
C GLN A 15 0.32 -15.17 -2.87
N ASP A 16 0.43 -13.97 -2.29
CA ASP A 16 1.56 -13.53 -1.49
C ASP A 16 1.08 -13.14 -0.08
N ALA A 17 1.32 -14.03 0.88
CA ALA A 17 0.94 -13.82 2.28
C ALA A 17 1.63 -12.61 2.91
N HIS A 18 2.85 -12.28 2.47
CA HIS A 18 3.55 -11.08 2.94
C HIS A 18 2.88 -9.81 2.39
N PHE A 19 2.52 -9.80 1.11
CA PHE A 19 1.75 -8.71 0.51
C PHE A 19 0.39 -8.52 1.20
N SER A 20 -0.35 -9.60 1.49
CA SER A 20 -1.64 -9.51 2.20
C SER A 20 -1.49 -8.82 3.56
N ARG A 21 -0.48 -9.22 4.35
CA ARG A 21 -0.23 -8.62 5.67
C ARG A 21 0.13 -7.14 5.58
N LEU A 22 0.98 -6.76 4.62
CA LEU A 22 1.30 -5.34 4.39
C LEU A 22 0.06 -4.53 4.01
N PHE A 23 -0.79 -5.08 3.15
CA PHE A 23 -2.01 -4.42 2.68
C PHE A 23 -3.03 -4.26 3.82
N GLU A 24 -3.23 -5.31 4.63
CA GLU A 24 -4.08 -5.28 5.81
C GLU A 24 -3.60 -4.23 6.82
N ARG A 25 -2.30 -4.23 7.14
CA ARG A 25 -1.72 -3.25 8.06
C ARG A 25 -1.84 -1.82 7.55
N HIS A 26 -1.63 -1.59 6.26
CA HIS A 26 -1.84 -0.27 5.65
C HIS A 26 -3.28 0.21 5.83
N ASN A 27 -4.28 -0.65 5.59
CA ASN A 27 -5.69 -0.29 5.74
C ASN A 27 -6.10 -0.08 7.20
N GLU A 28 -5.56 -0.88 8.12
CA GLU A 28 -5.77 -0.69 9.55
C GLU A 28 -5.28 0.70 9.99
N LEU A 29 -4.07 1.10 9.56
CA LEU A 29 -3.54 2.43 9.85
C LEU A 29 -4.38 3.53 9.20
N ASP A 30 -4.85 3.34 7.97
CA ASP A 30 -5.72 4.31 7.29
C ASP A 30 -7.02 4.56 8.07
N HIS A 31 -7.69 3.48 8.50
CA HIS A 31 -8.89 3.57 9.33
C HIS A 31 -8.60 4.20 10.70
N GLN A 32 -7.50 3.82 11.33
CA GLN A 32 -7.10 4.36 12.64
C GLN A 32 -6.82 5.86 12.56
N ILE A 33 -6.06 6.30 11.55
CA ILE A 33 -5.78 7.72 11.30
C ILE A 33 -7.08 8.48 11.04
N HIS A 34 -7.99 7.94 10.22
CA HIS A 34 -9.26 8.58 9.93
C HIS A 34 -10.11 8.78 11.20
N ASN A 35 -10.21 7.77 12.06
CA ASN A 35 -10.95 7.87 13.33
C ASN A 35 -10.33 8.90 14.29
N MET A 36 -8.99 8.98 14.29
CA MET A 36 -8.25 9.95 15.08
C MET A 36 -8.42 11.39 14.56
N GLU A 37 -8.40 11.59 13.24
CA GLU A 37 -8.59 12.89 12.60
C GLU A 37 -10.02 13.41 12.73
N THR A 38 -11.01 12.51 12.72
CA THR A 38 -12.44 12.86 12.90
C THR A 38 -12.82 13.08 14.37
N GLY A 39 -11.87 12.92 15.30
CA GLY A 39 -12.09 13.14 16.73
C GLY A 39 -12.91 12.04 17.41
N VAL A 40 -13.09 10.88 16.77
CA VAL A 40 -13.74 9.70 17.37
C VAL A 40 -12.90 9.15 18.53
N THR A 41 -11.57 9.26 18.42
CA THR A 41 -10.62 8.84 19.46
C THR A 41 -9.81 10.05 19.96
N PRO A 42 -9.71 10.29 21.29
CA PRO A 42 -8.82 11.31 21.82
C PRO A 42 -7.37 11.00 21.47
N THR A 43 -6.70 11.89 20.75
CA THR A 43 -5.30 11.70 20.39
C THR A 43 -4.55 13.02 20.28
N ASN A 44 -3.23 12.94 20.39
CA ASN A 44 -2.32 14.05 20.19
C ASN A 44 -1.86 14.08 18.72
N SER A 45 -1.66 15.27 18.14
CA SER A 45 -1.23 15.42 16.74
C SER A 45 0.06 14.67 16.41
N SER A 46 1.01 14.61 17.36
CA SER A 46 2.28 13.86 17.22
C SER A 46 2.08 12.35 17.02
N ALA A 47 1.03 11.77 17.61
CA ALA A 47 0.69 10.36 17.42
C ALA A 47 0.16 10.12 16.00
N ILE A 48 -0.73 10.99 15.52
CA ILE A 48 -1.25 10.95 14.14
C ILE A 48 -0.10 11.03 13.14
N ASP A 49 0.84 11.95 13.34
CA ASP A 49 2.01 12.12 12.45
C ASP A 49 2.89 10.87 12.40
N THR A 50 3.03 10.17 13.53
CA THR A 50 3.78 8.92 13.60
C THR A 50 3.09 7.81 12.80
N LEU A 51 1.77 7.67 12.94
CA LEU A 51 0.99 6.70 12.17
C LEU A 51 1.00 7.03 10.67
N LYS A 52 0.91 8.31 10.29
CA LYS A 52 1.04 8.75 8.89
C LYS A 52 2.39 8.36 8.30
N ARG A 53 3.49 8.53 9.05
CA ARG A 53 4.83 8.09 8.62
C ARG A 53 4.92 6.58 8.46
N GLU A 54 4.33 5.81 9.36
CA GLU A 54 4.28 4.34 9.25
C GLU A 54 3.45 3.92 8.03
N LYS A 55 2.28 4.52 7.82
CA LYS A 55 1.42 4.27 6.65
C LYS A 55 2.16 4.58 5.34
N LEU A 56 2.92 5.66 5.28
CA LEU A 56 3.73 6.01 4.11
C LEU A 56 4.76 4.91 3.81
N LYS A 57 5.49 4.43 4.83
CA LYS A 57 6.45 3.33 4.67
C LYS A 57 5.81 2.05 4.14
N LEU A 58 4.62 1.69 4.64
CA LEU A 58 3.89 0.53 4.14
C LEU A 58 3.46 0.71 2.68
N LYS A 59 3.01 1.92 2.31
CA LYS A 59 2.69 2.25 0.92
C LYS A 59 3.91 2.08 0.01
N ASP A 60 5.08 2.52 0.45
CA ASP A 60 6.34 2.35 -0.31
C ASP A 60 6.73 0.88 -0.47
N GLN A 61 6.58 0.08 0.60
CA GLN A 61 6.81 -1.37 0.54
C GLN A 61 5.85 -2.09 -0.40
N LEU A 62 4.56 -1.75 -0.34
CA LEU A 62 3.54 -2.27 -1.25
C LEU A 62 3.91 -1.92 -2.70
N TYR A 63 4.31 -0.67 -2.96
CA TYR A 63 4.73 -0.24 -4.30
C TYR A 63 5.95 -1.02 -4.81
N ALA A 64 6.95 -1.25 -3.96
CA ALA A 64 8.13 -2.03 -4.34
C ALA A 64 7.77 -3.48 -4.74
N VAL A 65 6.86 -4.12 -3.99
CA VAL A 65 6.36 -5.46 -4.35
C VAL A 65 5.58 -5.43 -5.67
N LEU A 66 4.71 -4.44 -5.86
CA LEU A 66 3.93 -4.27 -7.10
C LEU A 66 4.84 -4.07 -8.31
N ARG A 67 5.85 -3.21 -8.21
CA ARG A 67 6.85 -2.98 -9.26
C ARG A 67 7.62 -4.26 -9.60
N LYS A 68 8.05 -5.00 -8.58
CA LYS A 68 8.76 -6.27 -8.77
C LYS A 68 7.88 -7.32 -9.45
N ALA A 69 6.62 -7.45 -9.01
CA ALA A 69 5.67 -8.40 -9.59
C ALA A 69 5.26 -8.02 -11.01
N ALA A 70 5.11 -6.72 -11.31
CA ALA A 70 4.84 -6.23 -12.66
C ALA A 70 6.01 -6.53 -13.61
N ALA A 71 7.25 -6.28 -13.18
CA ALA A 71 8.45 -6.58 -13.96
C ALA A 71 8.67 -8.09 -14.19
N ALA A 72 8.26 -8.94 -13.23
CA ALA A 72 8.33 -10.39 -13.39
C ALA A 72 7.23 -10.94 -14.33
N GLY A 73 6.12 -10.23 -14.47
CA GLY A 73 5.03 -10.58 -15.40
C GLY A 73 5.26 -10.08 -16.84
N SER A 74 6.16 -9.13 -17.05
CA SER A 74 6.47 -8.54 -18.37
C SER A 74 7.47 -9.34 -19.20
N ASP A 75 7.96 -10.49 -18.72
CA ASP A 75 8.91 -11.34 -19.47
C ASP A 75 8.28 -12.09 -20.66
N SER A 76 7.09 -11.66 -21.12
CA SER A 76 6.48 -12.15 -22.37
C SER A 76 5.81 -11.10 -23.26
N ALA A 77 5.67 -9.84 -22.84
CA ALA A 77 5.19 -8.77 -23.74
C ALA A 77 5.45 -7.37 -23.15
N ASP A 78 5.98 -6.48 -23.99
CA ASP A 78 6.00 -5.03 -23.84
C ASP A 78 7.00 -4.39 -22.86
N ALA A 79 8.24 -4.28 -23.37
CA ALA A 79 9.12 -3.17 -23.06
C ALA A 79 8.65 -1.90 -23.79
N ALA A 80 7.54 -1.31 -23.37
CA ALA A 80 7.19 0.06 -23.78
C ALA A 80 6.33 0.75 -22.71
N ASP A 81 6.77 1.96 -22.36
CA ASP A 81 6.02 3.03 -21.70
C ASP A 81 6.28 3.32 -20.21
N ALA A 82 6.38 4.63 -19.97
CA ALA A 82 6.35 5.37 -18.71
C ALA A 82 7.67 5.57 -17.93
N VAL A 83 8.53 6.41 -18.51
CA VAL A 83 9.25 7.47 -17.79
C VAL A 83 8.23 8.51 -17.30
N ALA A 84 8.26 8.84 -16.01
CA ALA A 84 7.91 10.15 -15.45
C ALA A 84 8.59 10.31 -14.08
#